data_AF-A0AAW5N4Y2-F1
#
_entry.id   AF-A0AAW5N4Y2-F1
#
_cell.length_a   1.000
_cell.length_b   1.000
_cell.length_c   1.000
_cell.angle_alpha   90.00
_cell.angle_beta   90.00
_cell.angle_gamma   90.00
#
_symmetry.space_group_name_H-M   'P 1'
#
loop_
_entity.id
_entity.type
_entity.pdbx_description
1 polymer ?
#
loop_
_entity_poly.entity_id
_entity_poly.type
_entity_poly.pdbx_seq_one_letter_code
_entity_poly.pdbx_strand_id
1 'polypeptide(L)' 'MDESSPMVDARLPDGSRVNAIISPLALRGPSLTIRKFAQDALTLESLVELGTMTPQTADFLAQCVRGKLNLLISGGT' A
#
# COMPACT_ATOMS: atom_id res chain seq x y z
N MET A 1 5.49 7.17 -22.67
CA MET A 1 4.03 7.17 -22.83
C MET A 1 3.73 8.09 -23.98
N ASP A 2 2.99 7.59 -24.95
CA ASP A 2 2.63 8.27 -26.19
C ASP A 2 1.32 7.67 -26.71
N GLU A 3 0.86 8.10 -27.88
CA GLU A 3 -0.43 7.69 -28.45
C GLU A 3 -0.49 6.20 -28.80
N SER A 4 0.65 5.52 -28.99
CA SER A 4 0.72 4.08 -29.25
C SER A 4 0.68 3.25 -27.96
N SER A 5 1.11 3.85 -26.84
CA SER A 5 1.08 3.29 -25.49
C SER A 5 0.55 4.33 -24.50
N PRO A 6 -0.77 4.61 -24.51
CA PRO A 6 -1.40 5.74 -23.83
C PRO A 6 -1.62 5.54 -22.32
N MET A 7 -1.09 4.47 -21.74
CA MET A 7 -1.13 4.20 -20.31
C MET A 7 0.27 3.78 -19.83
N VAL A 8 0.65 4.21 -18.63
CA VAL A 8 1.89 3.79 -17.98
C VAL A 8 1.70 3.58 -16.49
N ASP A 9 2.26 2.48 -15.98
CA ASP A 9 2.51 2.26 -14.57
C ASP A 9 4.00 2.47 -14.28
N ALA A 10 4.30 3.34 -13.32
CA ALA A 10 5.67 3.71 -12.97
C ALA A 10 5.86 3.83 -11.46
N ARG A 11 7.12 4.02 -11.06
CA ARG A 11 7.50 4.34 -9.68
C ARG A 11 8.20 5.69 -9.65
N LEU A 12 7.79 6.53 -8.70
CA LEU A 12 8.48 7.77 -8.38
C LEU A 12 9.74 7.49 -7.55
N PRO A 13 10.68 8.45 -7.45
CA PRO A 13 11.89 8.30 -6.65
C PRO A 13 11.64 8.01 -5.16
N ASP A 14 10.49 8.43 -4.62
CA ASP A 14 10.04 8.16 -3.25
C ASP A 14 9.42 6.76 -3.08
N GLY A 15 9.37 5.96 -4.15
CA GLY A 15 8.79 4.61 -4.17
C GLY A 15 7.28 4.58 -4.44
N SER A 16 6.61 5.73 -4.44
CA SER A 16 5.17 5.85 -4.75
C SER A 16 4.85 5.30 -6.14
N ARG A 17 3.69 4.66 -6.27
CA ARG A 17 3.23 4.12 -7.55
C ARG A 17 2.42 5.16 -8.28
N VAL A 18 2.66 5.27 -9.58
CA VAL A 18 1.95 6.20 -10.46
C VAL A 18 1.32 5.44 -11.59
N ASN A 19 0.05 5.72 -11.84
CA ASN A 19 -0.65 5.31 -13.05
C ASN A 19 -1.04 6.59 -13.80
N ALA A 20 -0.59 6.71 -15.06
CA ALA A 20 -0.94 7.83 -15.93
C ALA A 20 -1.63 7.31 -17.19
N ILE A 21 -2.67 8.02 -17.63
CA ILE A 21 -3.46 7.68 -18.81
C ILE A 21 -3.66 8.95 -19.63
N ILE A 22 -3.40 8.88 -20.94
CA ILE A 22 -3.62 9.96 -21.91
C ILE A 22 -4.62 9.55 -23.00
N SER A 23 -4.93 10.49 -23.90
CA SER A 23 -5.70 10.20 -25.12
C SER A 23 -5.02 9.05 -25.92
N PRO A 24 -5.80 8.14 -26.54
CA PRO A 24 -7.26 8.10 -26.65
C PRO A 24 -7.99 7.45 -25.46
N LEU A 25 -7.28 6.85 -24.49
CA LEU A 25 -7.91 6.16 -23.36
C LEU A 25 -8.61 7.12 -22.39
N ALA A 26 -8.06 8.33 -22.23
CA ALA A 26 -8.57 9.33 -21.31
C ALA A 26 -9.64 10.22 -21.98
N LEU A 27 -10.88 9.72 -22.08
CA LEU A 27 -11.99 10.38 -22.79
C LEU A 27 -12.33 11.79 -22.30
N ARG A 28 -11.99 12.12 -21.05
CA ARG A 28 -12.22 13.44 -20.43
C ARG A 28 -10.95 14.25 -20.26
N GLY A 29 -9.90 13.89 -20.99
CA GLY A 29 -8.56 14.45 -20.86
C GLY A 29 -7.64 13.59 -19.98
N PRO A 30 -6.31 13.83 -20.01
CA PRO A 30 -5.32 13.06 -19.27
C PRO A 30 -5.62 12.93 -17.78
N SER A 31 -5.32 11.77 -17.20
CA SER A 31 -5.52 11.47 -15.78
C SER A 31 -4.27 10.85 -15.16
N LEU A 32 -4.07 11.13 -13.87
CA LEU A 32 -2.92 10.67 -13.09
C LEU A 32 -3.39 10.23 -11.70
N THR A 33 -3.07 9.00 -11.31
CA THR A 33 -3.29 8.49 -9.95
C THR A 33 -1.95 8.21 -9.29
N ILE A 34 -1.72 8.80 -8.12
CA ILE A 34 -0.52 8.57 -7.31
C ILE A 34 -0.91 7.83 -6.02
N ARG A 35 -0.39 6.61 -5.85
CA ARG A 35 -0.52 5.82 -4.62
C ARG A 35 0.76 5.97 -3.82
N LYS A 36 0.71 6.84 -2.81
CA LYS A 36 1.85 7.11 -1.94
C LYS A 36 2.18 5.89 -1.09
N PHE A 37 3.47 5.62 -0.91
CA PHE A 37 3.90 4.76 0.19
C PHE A 37 3.76 5.55 1.50
N ALA A 38 3.25 4.89 2.54
CA ALA A 38 3.32 5.45 3.88
C ALA A 38 4.80 5.61 4.25
N GLN A 39 5.22 6.84 4.57
CA GLN A 39 6.59 7.09 5.00
C GLN A 39 6.87 6.44 6.35
N ASP A 40 5.87 6.42 7.23
CA ASP A 40 5.94 5.78 8.54
C ASP A 40 5.11 4.50 8.54
N ALA A 41 5.77 3.37 8.82
CA ALA A 41 5.08 2.11 9.05
C ALA A 41 4.37 2.15 10.41
N LEU A 42 3.13 1.69 10.46
CA LEU A 42 2.40 1.54 11.72
C LEU A 42 3.11 0.51 12.61
N THR A 43 3.36 0.87 13.87
CA THR A 43 3.89 -0.06 14.86
C THR A 43 2.76 -0.88 15.48
N LEU A 44 3.10 -1.96 16.20
CA LEU A 44 2.10 -2.72 16.94
C LEU A 44 1.40 -1.85 17.99
N GLU A 45 2.14 -0.94 18.63
CA GLU A 45 1.60 0.03 19.58
C GLU A 45 0.60 0.97 18.89
N SER A 46 0.94 1.51 17.71
CA SER A 46 0.02 2.34 16.93
C SER A 46 -1.26 1.59 16.57
N LEU A 47 -1.17 0.29 16.22
CA LEU A 47 -2.34 -0.52 15.89
C LEU A 47 -3.25 -0.77 17.10
N VAL A 48 -2.67 -0.87 18.30
CA VAL A 48 -3.42 -0.97 19.55
C VAL A 48 -4.10 0.37 19.89
N GLU A 49 -3.39 1.49 19.75
CA GLU A 49 -3.94 2.84 19.97
C GLU A 49 -5.09 3.17 19.02
N LEU A 50 -4.99 2.72 17.76
CA LEU A 50 -6.05 2.84 16.76
C LEU A 50 -7.23 1.88 17.00
N GLY A 51 -7.16 1.01 18.01
CA GLY A 51 -8.19 0.02 18.31
C GLY A 51 -8.31 -1.10 17.27
N THR A 52 -7.30 -1.27 16.42
CA THR A 52 -7.29 -2.33 15.38
C THR A 52 -7.08 -3.72 15.99
N MET A 53 -6.38 -3.80 17.13
CA MET A 53 -6.19 -5.02 17.89
C MET A 53 -6.02 -4.73 19.39
N THR A 54 -6.14 -5.74 20.23
CA THR A 54 -5.90 -5.61 21.67
C THR A 54 -4.40 -5.71 21.99
N PRO A 55 -3.95 -5.18 23.15
CA PRO A 55 -2.56 -5.34 23.59
C PRO A 55 -2.12 -6.81 23.67
N GLN A 56 -3.02 -7.71 24.05
CA GLN A 56 -2.74 -9.15 24.16
C GLN A 56 -2.50 -9.77 22.79
N THR A 57 -3.26 -9.37 21.77
CA THR A 57 -3.04 -9.83 20.38
C THR A 57 -1.71 -9.32 19.84
N ALA A 58 -1.35 -8.06 20.13
CA ALA A 58 -0.07 -7.49 19.73
C ALA A 58 1.12 -8.25 20.34
N ASP A 59 1.09 -8.55 21.64
CA ASP A 59 2.15 -9.35 22.29
C ASP A 59 2.21 -10.77 21.71
N PHE A 60 1.06 -11.43 21.54
CA PHE A 60 1.01 -12.76 20.93
C PHE A 60 1.68 -12.78 19.54
N LEU A 61 1.34 -11.82 18.67
CA LEU A 61 1.97 -11.69 17.36
C LEU A 61 3.48 -11.46 17.46
N ALA A 62 3.92 -10.60 18.39
CA ALA A 62 5.34 -10.36 18.63
C ALA A 62 6.09 -11.64 19.04
N GLN A 63 5.49 -12.47 19.91
CA GLN A 63 6.07 -13.77 20.28
C GLN A 63 6.08 -14.76 19.11
N CYS A 64 5.03 -14.81 18.29
CA CYS A 64 5.00 -15.65 17.09
C CYS A 64 6.12 -15.29 16.11
N VAL A 65 6.38 -13.99 15.89
CA VAL A 65 7.48 -13.51 15.03
C VAL A 65 8.84 -13.89 15.63
N ARG A 66 9.05 -13.66 16.93
CA ARG A 66 10.30 -14.08 17.62
C ARG A 66 10.52 -15.59 17.54
N GLY A 67 9.44 -16.37 17.65
CA GLY A 67 9.43 -17.82 17.48
C GLY A 67 9.56 -18.29 16.03
N LYS A 68 9.66 -17.38 15.05
CA LYS A 68 9.76 -17.67 13.61
C LYS A 68 8.62 -18.53 13.08
N LEU A 69 7.41 -18.33 13.62
CA LEU A 69 6.22 -19.01 13.12
C LEU A 69 5.77 -18.39 11.79
N ASN A 70 5.22 -19.23 10.92
CA ASN A 70 4.60 -18.75 9.68
C ASN A 70 3.26 -18.08 10.03
N LEU A 71 3.08 -16.84 9.59
CA LEU A 71 1.88 -16.04 9.82
C LEU A 71 1.30 -15.58 8.48
N LEU A 72 -0.01 -15.74 8.29
CA LEU A 72 -0.74 -15.25 7.12
C LEU A 72 -1.68 -14.14 7.56
N ILE A 73 -1.58 -12.97 6.92
CA ILE A 73 -2.52 -11.87 7.10
C ILE A 73 -3.56 -11.96 5.98
N SER A 74 -4.83 -12.06 6.35
CA SER A 74 -5.96 -12.13 5.41
C SER A 74 -7.00 -11.06 5.71
N GLY A 75 -7.67 -10.57 4.68
CA GLY A 75 -8.76 -9.59 4.77
C GLY A 75 -9.45 -9.41 3.42
N GLY A 76 -10.58 -8.71 3.42
CA GLY A 76 -11.26 -8.30 2.19
C GLY A 76 -10.52 -7.18 1.45
N THR A 77 -11.00 -6.85 0.25
CA THR A 77 -10.58 -5.69 -0.56
C THR A 77 -11.61 -4.59 -0.52
#